data_AF-A0A502BLP6-F1
#
_entry.id   AF-A0A502BLP6-F1
#
_cell.length_a   1.000
_cell.length_b   1.000
_cell.length_c   1.000
_cell.angle_alpha   90.00
_cell.angle_beta   90.00
_cell.angle_gamma   90.00
#
_symmetry.space_group_name_H-M   'P 1'
#
loop_
_entity.id
_entity.type
_entity.pdbx_description
1 polymer ?
#
loop_
_entity_poly.entity_id
_entity_poly.type
_entity_poly.pdbx_seq_one_letter_code
_entity_poly.pdbx_strand_id
1 'polypeptide(L)'
;MCYIFAKQSRNMSAIVDCCTELELTTPMNEAISLDVAAVKAKPQTIHSRVSADEYDAIDAAAKAADMTMSAFFKGLLLEGAGLKPIFNAEDRALLSLMLEDMRMIGVNLNQVARALNSGKSVSDSEIRMVVGDVQKMQVAVLSELRRVTKRSGYRHRSKD
;
A
#
# COMPACT_ATOMS: atom_id res chain seq x y z
N MET A 1 41.31 -17.58 15.43
CA MET A 1 40.05 -18.21 14.98
C MET A 1 39.52 -17.39 13.81
N CYS A 2 39.92 -17.75 12.59
CA CYS A 2 39.52 -17.05 11.36
C CYS A 2 38.16 -17.58 10.89
N TYR A 3 37.20 -16.68 10.66
CA TYR A 3 36.02 -17.01 9.85
C TYR A 3 36.16 -16.35 8.48
N ILE A 4 36.41 -17.20 7.49
CA ILE A 4 36.41 -16.86 6.07
C ILE A 4 34.96 -16.66 5.65
N PHE A 5 34.57 -15.42 5.36
CA PHE A 5 33.26 -15.12 4.76
C PHE A 5 33.33 -15.43 3.27
N ALA A 6 32.77 -16.57 2.88
CA ALA A 6 32.65 -16.96 1.49
C ALA A 6 31.86 -15.89 0.71
N LYS A 7 32.50 -15.32 -0.32
CA LYS A 7 31.86 -14.50 -1.36
C LYS A 7 30.79 -15.33 -2.06
N GLN A 8 29.54 -15.22 -1.63
CA GLN A 8 28.41 -15.55 -2.49
C GLN A 8 27.86 -14.25 -3.08
N SER A 9 28.33 -13.96 -4.29
CA SER A 9 27.77 -13.00 -5.22
C SER A 9 26.24 -13.13 -5.24
N ARG A 10 25.54 -12.20 -4.60
CA ARG A 10 24.14 -11.94 -4.92
C ARG A 10 24.15 -10.89 -6.02
N ASN A 11 23.76 -11.32 -7.21
CA ASN A 11 23.61 -10.52 -8.41
C ASN A 11 22.99 -9.16 -8.09
N MET A 12 23.81 -8.10 -8.16
CA MET A 12 23.40 -6.71 -8.01
C MET A 12 22.60 -6.22 -9.23
N SER A 13 22.54 -6.99 -10.33
CA SER A 13 21.85 -6.55 -11.56
C SER A 13 20.33 -6.77 -11.54
N ALA A 14 19.81 -7.70 -10.73
CA ALA A 14 18.37 -8.00 -10.74
C ALA A 14 17.51 -6.97 -9.98
N ILE A 15 18.12 -6.11 -9.16
CA ILE A 15 17.43 -5.00 -8.48
C ILE A 15 17.48 -3.74 -9.36
N VAL A 16 18.45 -3.64 -10.27
CA VAL A 16 18.61 -2.47 -11.15
C VAL A 16 17.72 -2.56 -12.40
N ASP A 17 17.42 -3.77 -12.89
CA ASP A 17 16.50 -3.97 -14.03
C ASP A 17 15.01 -3.76 -13.71
N CYS A 18 14.61 -3.71 -12.44
CA CYS A 18 13.22 -3.42 -12.08
C CYS A 18 12.92 -1.91 -12.07
N CYS A 19 13.95 -1.06 -12.04
CA CYS A 19 13.80 0.39 -11.89
C CYS A 19 13.79 1.15 -13.24
N THR A 20 14.06 0.48 -14.36
CA THR A 20 14.13 1.12 -15.69
C THR A 20 12.79 1.17 -16.42
N GLU A 21 11.75 0.46 -15.97
CA GLU A 21 10.39 0.51 -16.55
C GLU A 21 9.36 1.25 -15.68
N LEU A 22 9.74 1.78 -14.52
CA LEU A 22 8.87 2.69 -13.78
C LEU A 22 9.07 4.10 -14.33
N GLU A 23 8.22 4.49 -15.28
CA GLU A 23 7.97 5.89 -15.64
C GLU A 23 7.52 6.68 -14.40
N LEU A 24 8.48 7.07 -13.57
CA LEU A 24 8.31 7.82 -12.32
C LEU A 24 8.25 9.34 -12.58
N THR A 25 7.91 9.76 -13.79
CA THR A 25 7.87 11.17 -14.20
C THR A 25 6.48 11.79 -14.10
N THR A 26 5.44 11.04 -13.77
CA THR A 26 4.14 11.65 -13.48
C THR A 26 4.19 12.31 -12.11
N PRO A 27 4.04 13.65 -12.00
CA PRO A 27 4.00 14.31 -10.71
C PRO A 27 2.85 13.72 -9.89
N MET A 28 3.10 13.41 -8.61
CA MET A 28 2.09 12.80 -7.71
C MET A 28 0.76 13.58 -7.64
N ASN A 29 0.73 14.85 -8.06
CA ASN A 29 -0.48 15.66 -8.18
C ASN A 29 -1.43 15.24 -9.33
N GLU A 30 -0.92 14.72 -10.44
CA GLU A 30 -1.75 14.29 -11.57
C GLU A 30 -2.44 12.94 -11.29
N ALA A 31 -1.78 12.05 -10.55
CA ALA A 31 -2.36 10.77 -10.14
C ALA A 31 -3.57 10.93 -9.21
N ILE A 32 -3.65 12.04 -8.46
CA ILE A 32 -4.78 12.33 -7.56
C ILE A 32 -6.00 12.88 -8.35
N SER A 33 -5.79 13.42 -9.56
CA SER A 33 -6.86 14.09 -10.33
C SER A 33 -7.65 13.16 -11.27
N LEU A 34 -7.19 11.92 -11.50
CA LEU A 34 -7.88 10.96 -12.38
C LEU A 34 -9.01 10.17 -11.69
N ASP A 35 -9.11 10.24 -10.35
CA ASP A 35 -10.04 9.42 -9.57
C ASP A 35 -11.42 10.04 -9.34
N VAL A 36 -11.65 11.29 -9.80
CA VAL A 36 -13.02 11.81 -9.99
C VAL A 36 -13.54 11.42 -11.38
N ALA A 37 -13.22 10.21 -11.84
CA ALA A 37 -13.82 9.62 -13.02
C ALA A 37 -15.32 9.43 -12.77
N ALA A 38 -16.14 9.95 -13.69
CA ALA A 38 -17.59 9.75 -13.68
C ALA A 38 -17.91 8.27 -13.38
N VAL A 39 -18.73 8.03 -12.35
CA VAL A 39 -19.08 6.67 -11.89
C VAL A 39 -19.76 5.95 -13.04
N LYS A 40 -19.01 5.11 -13.76
CA LYS A 40 -19.58 4.26 -14.81
C LYS A 40 -20.62 3.34 -14.18
N ALA A 41 -21.80 3.27 -14.80
CA ALA A 41 -22.85 2.36 -14.38
C ALA A 41 -22.33 0.90 -14.39
N LYS A 42 -22.76 0.12 -13.39
CA LYS A 42 -22.40 -1.31 -13.24
C LYS A 42 -23.64 -2.16 -13.55
N PRO A 43 -23.87 -2.53 -14.81
CA PRO A 43 -25.15 -3.14 -15.22
C PRO A 43 -25.28 -4.63 -14.88
N GLN A 44 -24.18 -5.33 -14.60
CA GLN A 44 -24.19 -6.76 -14.28
C GLN A 44 -24.63 -7.02 -12.83
N THR A 45 -25.49 -8.01 -12.64
CA THR A 45 -25.99 -8.45 -11.32
C THR A 45 -25.59 -9.91 -11.07
N ILE A 46 -25.26 -10.23 -9.81
CA ILE A 46 -25.01 -11.59 -9.33
C ILE A 46 -26.16 -11.96 -8.39
N HIS A 47 -26.86 -13.05 -8.68
CA HIS A 47 -27.95 -13.54 -7.84
C HIS A 47 -27.46 -14.71 -6.98
N SER A 48 -27.67 -14.62 -5.67
CA SER A 48 -27.46 -15.73 -4.74
C SER A 48 -28.66 -15.82 -3.80
N ARG A 49 -29.11 -17.06 -3.51
CA ARG A 49 -30.14 -17.30 -2.49
C ARG A 49 -29.44 -17.43 -1.14
N VAL A 50 -29.99 -16.77 -0.14
CA VAL A 50 -29.55 -16.85 1.25
C VAL A 50 -30.77 -17.09 2.13
N SER A 51 -30.58 -17.82 3.21
CA SER A 51 -31.54 -17.92 4.31
C SER A 51 -31.63 -16.61 5.08
N ALA A 52 -32.63 -16.49 5.97
CA ALA A 52 -32.77 -15.30 6.82
C ALA A 52 -31.56 -15.12 7.75
N ASP A 53 -31.10 -16.21 8.39
CA ASP A 53 -29.96 -16.19 9.30
C ASP A 53 -28.66 -15.78 8.58
N GLU A 54 -28.46 -16.27 7.34
CA GLU A 54 -27.32 -15.86 6.51
C GLU A 54 -27.39 -14.37 6.13
N TYR A 55 -28.58 -13.87 5.81
CA TYR A 55 -28.77 -12.46 5.48
C TYR A 55 -28.40 -11.55 6.67
N ASP A 56 -28.90 -11.87 7.86
CA ASP A 56 -28.62 -11.10 9.08
C ASP A 56 -27.15 -11.16 9.48
N ALA A 57 -26.51 -12.32 9.31
CA ALA A 57 -25.07 -12.47 9.55
C ALA A 57 -24.22 -11.61 8.60
N ILE A 58 -24.58 -11.53 7.31
CA ILE A 58 -23.89 -10.70 6.33
C ILE A 58 -24.10 -9.21 6.64
N ASP A 59 -25.32 -8.80 7.03
CA ASP A 59 -25.61 -7.41 7.39
C ASP A 59 -24.82 -6.96 8.62
N ALA A 60 -24.77 -7.80 9.66
CA ALA A 60 -23.97 -7.55 10.84
C ALA A 60 -22.47 -7.41 10.52
N ALA A 61 -21.93 -8.29 9.66
CA ALA A 61 -20.54 -8.22 9.22
C ALA A 61 -20.24 -6.96 8.40
N ALA A 62 -21.16 -6.55 7.51
CA ALA A 62 -21.03 -5.33 6.73
C ALA A 62 -21.00 -4.08 7.62
N LYS A 63 -21.90 -4.01 8.62
CA LYS A 63 -21.92 -2.93 9.62
C LYS A 63 -20.63 -2.87 10.44
N ALA A 64 -20.12 -4.03 10.88
CA ALA A 64 -18.85 -4.09 11.61
C ALA A 64 -17.65 -3.61 10.77
N ALA A 65 -17.72 -3.72 9.44
CA ALA A 65 -16.70 -3.23 8.51
C ALA A 65 -16.89 -1.76 8.09
N ASP A 66 -17.95 -1.08 8.58
CA ASP A 66 -18.38 0.25 8.17
C ASP A 66 -18.65 0.33 6.65
N MET A 67 -19.42 -0.63 6.14
CA MET A 67 -19.74 -0.76 4.72
C MET A 67 -21.24 -1.04 4.53
N THR A 68 -21.77 -0.67 3.37
CA THR A 68 -23.08 -1.19 2.94
C THR A 68 -22.96 -2.67 2.61
N MET A 69 -24.04 -3.43 2.79
CA MET A 69 -24.11 -4.86 2.46
C MET A 69 -23.59 -5.16 1.04
N SER A 70 -24.03 -4.39 0.04
CA SER A 70 -23.59 -4.56 -1.35
C SER A 70 -22.10 -4.29 -1.55
N ALA A 71 -21.53 -3.30 -0.85
CA ALA A 71 -20.10 -2.99 -0.93
C ALA A 71 -19.26 -4.08 -0.24
N PHE A 72 -19.72 -4.58 0.90
CA PHE A 72 -19.09 -5.68 1.62
C PHE A 72 -19.11 -6.98 0.81
N PHE A 73 -20.27 -7.39 0.30
CA PHE A 73 -20.43 -8.58 -0.52
C PHE A 73 -19.58 -8.52 -1.80
N LYS A 74 -19.59 -7.37 -2.49
CA LYS A 74 -18.71 -7.14 -3.65
C LYS A 74 -17.24 -7.21 -3.27
N GLY A 75 -16.86 -6.63 -2.12
CA GLY A 75 -15.51 -6.69 -1.59
C GLY A 75 -15.05 -8.14 -1.42
N LEU A 76 -15.89 -8.98 -0.81
CA LEU A 76 -15.58 -10.39 -0.58
C LEU A 76 -15.43 -11.18 -1.89
N LEU A 77 -16.29 -10.93 -2.88
CA LEU A 77 -16.18 -11.57 -4.19
C LEU A 77 -14.88 -11.18 -4.90
N LEU A 78 -14.49 -9.90 -4.85
CA LEU A 78 -13.25 -9.43 -5.46
C LEU A 78 -12.01 -9.89 -4.71
N GLU A 79 -12.09 -10.00 -3.38
CA GLU A 79 -11.02 -10.56 -2.56
C GLU A 79 -10.84 -12.06 -2.85
N GLY A 80 -11.94 -12.81 -2.91
CA GLY A 80 -11.95 -14.23 -3.27
C GLY A 80 -11.48 -14.49 -4.70
N ALA A 81 -11.65 -13.52 -5.61
CA ALA A 81 -11.09 -13.56 -6.96
C ALA A 81 -9.64 -13.06 -7.06
N GLY A 82 -9.01 -12.64 -5.94
CA GLY A 82 -7.66 -12.10 -5.92
C GLY A 82 -7.50 -10.72 -6.57
N LEU A 83 -8.60 -10.02 -6.85
CA LEU A 83 -8.62 -8.74 -7.58
C LEU A 83 -8.47 -7.52 -6.67
N LYS A 84 -9.02 -7.57 -5.45
CA LYS A 84 -8.96 -6.42 -4.54
C LYS A 84 -8.98 -6.86 -3.07
N PRO A 85 -7.98 -6.49 -2.25
CA PRO A 85 -8.04 -6.72 -0.81
C PRO A 85 -9.12 -5.82 -0.17
N ILE A 86 -9.86 -6.36 0.79
CA ILE A 86 -10.72 -5.56 1.66
C ILE A 86 -9.83 -4.97 2.77
N PHE A 87 -9.76 -3.64 2.83
CA PHE A 87 -9.15 -2.92 3.95
C PHE A 87 -10.23 -2.64 4.98
N ASN A 88 -10.04 -3.07 6.23
CA ASN A 88 -10.94 -2.72 7.32
C ASN A 88 -10.64 -1.30 7.84
N ALA A 89 -11.41 -0.81 8.82
CA ALA A 89 -11.24 0.54 9.36
C ALA A 89 -9.83 0.77 9.96
N GLU A 90 -9.27 -0.23 10.63
CA GLU A 90 -7.92 -0.17 11.19
C GLU A 90 -6.85 -0.06 10.10
N ASP A 91 -6.94 -0.87 9.04
CA ASP A 91 -6.02 -0.81 7.91
C ASP A 91 -6.09 0.56 7.22
N ARG A 92 -7.31 1.11 7.04
CA ARG A 92 -7.52 2.44 6.46
C ARG A 92 -6.91 3.55 7.33
N ALA A 93 -7.10 3.47 8.65
CA ALA A 93 -6.53 4.43 9.60
C ALA A 93 -4.99 4.37 9.59
N LEU A 94 -4.42 3.17 9.60
CA LEU A 94 -2.98 2.97 9.55
C LEU A 94 -2.37 3.51 8.25
N LEU A 95 -2.96 3.17 7.09
CA LEU A 95 -2.51 3.70 5.81
C LEU A 95 -2.60 5.24 5.74
N SER A 96 -3.63 5.82 6.35
CA SER A 96 -3.79 7.27 6.43
C SER A 96 -2.71 7.93 7.28
N LEU A 97 -2.36 7.33 8.42
CA LEU A 97 -1.25 7.81 9.26
C LEU A 97 0.08 7.77 8.51
N MET A 98 0.35 6.65 7.82
CA MET A 98 1.58 6.48 7.04
C MET A 98 1.67 7.48 5.88
N LEU A 99 0.54 7.80 5.25
CA LEU A 99 0.48 8.82 4.21
C LEU A 99 0.85 10.21 4.74
N GLU A 100 0.39 10.57 5.94
CA GLU A 100 0.72 11.86 6.55
C GLU A 100 2.21 11.92 6.95
N ASP A 101 2.74 10.85 7.54
CA ASP A 101 4.17 10.78 7.87
C ASP A 101 5.05 10.87 6.61
N MET A 102 4.67 10.17 5.52
CA MET A 102 5.35 10.29 4.22
C MET A 102 5.33 11.72 3.69
N ARG A 103 4.19 12.42 3.81
CA ARG A 103 4.06 13.81 3.39
C ARG A 103 5.03 14.70 4.15
N MET A 104 5.14 14.52 5.47
CA MET A 104 6.07 15.28 6.31
C MET A 104 7.53 15.00 5.94
N ILE A 105 7.89 13.74 5.69
CA ILE A 105 9.22 13.36 5.21
C ILE A 105 9.52 14.03 3.86
N GLY A 106 8.55 14.05 2.93
CA GLY A 106 8.67 14.72 1.64
C GLY A 106 8.87 16.23 1.75
N VAL A 107 8.19 16.89 2.69
CA VAL A 107 8.39 18.31 3.00
C VAL A 107 9.82 18.56 3.46
N ASN A 108 10.34 17.77 4.39
CA ASN A 108 11.71 17.90 4.91
C ASN A 108 12.76 17.66 3.80
N LEU A 109 12.58 16.62 2.99
CA LEU A 109 13.46 16.33 1.86
C LEU A 109 13.49 17.47 0.84
N ASN A 110 12.33 18.05 0.53
CA ASN A 110 12.24 19.17 -0.39
C ASN A 110 12.91 20.44 0.18
N GLN A 111 12.87 20.66 1.49
CA GLN A 111 13.61 21.75 2.14
C GLN A 111 15.12 21.57 1.99
N VAL A 112 15.64 20.38 2.28
CA VAL A 112 17.06 20.05 2.09
C VAL A 112 17.49 20.24 0.63
N ALA A 113 16.71 19.73 -0.32
CA ALA A 113 16.98 19.89 -1.75
C ALA A 113 17.02 21.36 -2.17
N ARG A 114 16.08 22.19 -1.71
CA ARG A 114 16.06 23.64 -1.98
C ARG A 114 17.26 24.35 -1.40
N ALA A 115 17.66 24.01 -0.17
CA ALA A 115 18.84 24.59 0.46
C ALA A 115 20.10 24.31 -0.37
N LEU A 116 20.32 23.04 -0.73
CA LEU A 116 21.45 22.64 -1.59
C LEU A 116 21.41 23.32 -2.97
N ASN A 117 20.25 23.36 -3.62
CA ASN A 117 20.09 24.02 -4.93
C ASN A 117 20.33 25.54 -4.87
N SER A 118 20.10 26.17 -3.72
CA SER A 118 20.40 27.58 -3.50
C SER A 118 21.87 27.87 -3.13
N GLY A 119 22.73 26.85 -3.14
CA GLY A 119 24.13 26.95 -2.75
C GLY A 119 24.36 27.07 -1.24
N LYS A 120 23.32 26.82 -0.41
CA LYS A 120 23.46 26.80 1.05
C LYS A 120 24.06 25.47 1.48
N SER A 121 24.97 25.52 2.46
CA SER A 121 25.48 24.32 3.10
C SER A 121 24.42 23.72 4.01
N VAL A 122 24.07 22.46 3.77
CA VAL A 122 23.22 21.66 4.67
C VAL A 122 24.13 20.79 5.52
N SER A 123 23.81 20.62 6.80
CA SER A 123 24.61 19.78 7.68
C SER A 123 24.47 18.30 7.32
N ASP A 124 25.56 17.56 7.41
CA ASP A 124 25.60 16.12 7.17
C ASP A 124 24.69 15.35 8.16
N SER A 125 24.46 15.90 9.37
CA SER A 125 23.45 15.40 10.31
C SER A 125 22.01 15.55 9.81
N GLU A 126 21.67 16.67 9.19
CA GLU A 126 20.31 16.94 8.69
C GLU A 126 19.99 16.05 7.49
N ILE A 127 20.96 15.85 6.59
CA ILE A 127 20.85 14.89 5.48
C ILE A 127 20.62 13.48 6.03
N ARG A 128 21.44 13.04 7.01
CA ARG A 128 21.28 11.72 7.64
C ARG A 128 19.93 11.52 8.30
N MET A 129 19.40 12.55 8.96
CA MET A 129 18.08 12.48 9.61
C MET A 129 16.98 12.21 8.58
N VAL A 130 16.93 13.02 7.52
CA VAL A 130 15.91 12.88 6.48
C VAL A 130 16.02 11.52 5.79
N VAL A 131 17.22 11.07 5.45
CA VAL A 131 17.45 9.74 4.85
C VAL A 131 17.02 8.62 5.80
N GLY A 132 17.33 8.75 7.09
CA GLY A 132 16.92 7.79 8.12
C GLY A 132 15.41 7.69 8.26
N ASP A 133 14.69 8.80 8.19
CA ASP A 133 13.23 8.81 8.28
C ASP A 133 12.58 8.18 7.04
N VAL A 134 13.11 8.45 5.84
CA VAL A 134 12.70 7.75 4.60
C VAL A 134 12.86 6.24 4.73
N GLN A 135 14.00 5.76 5.22
CA GLN A 135 14.27 4.32 5.38
C GLN A 135 13.33 3.66 6.39
N LYS A 136 13.08 4.31 7.54
CA LYS A 136 12.13 3.80 8.54
C LYS A 136 10.72 3.70 7.96
N MET A 137 10.27 4.74 7.25
CA MET A 137 8.96 4.73 6.60
C MET A 137 8.87 3.63 5.55
N GLN A 138 9.90 3.45 4.72
CA GLN A 138 9.95 2.37 3.73
C GLN A 138 9.77 0.98 4.37
N VAL A 139 10.45 0.73 5.49
CA VAL A 139 10.34 -0.53 6.23
C VAL A 139 8.94 -0.71 6.84
N ALA A 140 8.37 0.36 7.42
CA ALA A 140 7.02 0.33 7.99
C ALA A 140 5.97 -0.01 6.92
N VAL A 141 6.01 0.69 5.79
CA VAL A 141 5.09 0.50 4.65
C VAL A 141 5.19 -0.91 4.10
N LEU A 142 6.40 -1.39 3.86
CA LEU A 142 6.60 -2.73 3.33
C LEU A 142 6.10 -3.81 4.31
N SER A 143 6.28 -3.59 5.61
CA SER A 143 5.79 -4.50 6.65
C SER A 143 4.27 -4.57 6.69
N GLU A 144 3.60 -3.43 6.60
CA GLU A 144 2.13 -3.37 6.59
C GLU A 144 1.54 -3.93 5.31
N LEU A 145 2.10 -3.61 4.14
CA LEU A 145 1.68 -4.21 2.87
C LEU A 145 1.86 -5.73 2.88
N ARG A 146 2.95 -6.24 3.47
CA ARG A 146 3.15 -7.69 3.68
C ARG A 146 2.10 -8.29 4.62
N ARG A 147 1.70 -7.58 5.68
CA ARG A 147 0.66 -8.04 6.62
C ARG A 147 -0.70 -8.11 5.92
N VAL A 148 -1.07 -7.09 5.16
CA VAL A 148 -2.31 -7.05 4.38
C VAL A 148 -2.33 -8.15 3.33
N THR A 149 -1.26 -8.29 2.54
CA THR A 149 -1.17 -9.31 1.48
C THR A 149 -1.17 -10.74 2.01
N LYS A 150 -0.61 -11.01 3.19
CA LYS A 150 -0.74 -12.32 3.85
C LYS A 150 -2.19 -12.60 4.23
N ARG A 151 -2.91 -11.61 4.76
CA ARG A 151 -4.33 -11.76 5.13
C ARG A 151 -5.20 -12.07 3.91
N SER A 152 -4.97 -11.41 2.78
CA SER A 152 -5.64 -11.72 1.51
C SER A 152 -5.17 -13.03 0.87
N GLY A 153 -3.91 -13.41 1.07
CA GLY A 153 -3.29 -14.61 0.49
C GLY A 153 -3.63 -15.93 1.23
N TYR A 154 -3.97 -15.89 2.52
CA TYR A 154 -4.31 -17.10 3.30
C TYR A 154 -5.57 -17.82 2.79
N ARG A 155 -6.43 -17.16 2.00
CA ARG A 155 -7.59 -17.78 1.36
C ARG A 155 -7.27 -18.55 0.06
N HIS A 156 -6.12 -18.32 -0.57
CA HIS A 156 -5.74 -18.96 -1.83
C HIS A 156 -4.94 -20.26 -1.66
N ARG A 157 -4.67 -20.67 -0.41
CA ARG A 157 -4.03 -21.97 -0.10
C ARG A 157 -5.06 -22.91 0.54
N SER A 158 -6.11 -23.23 -0.22
CA SER A 158 -6.93 -24.42 0.00
C SER A 158 -6.97 -25.19 -1.32
N LYS A 159 -6.52 -26.45 -1.23
CA LYS A 159 -6.57 -27.59 -2.18
C LYS A 159 -7.80 -27.54 -3.11
N ASP A 160 -7.75 -27.89 -4.40
CA ASP A 160 -6.91 -28.83 -5.17
C ASP A 160 -6.43 -28.25 -6.52
#